data_AF-A0A6P0MXI7-F1
#
_entry.id   AF-A0A6P0MXI7-F1
#
_cell.length_a   1.000
_cell.length_b   1.000
_cell.length_c   1.000
_cell.angle_alpha   90.00
_cell.angle_beta   90.00
_cell.angle_gamma   90.00
#
_symmetry.space_group_name_H-M   'P 1'
#
loop_
_entity.id
_entity.type
_entity.pdbx_description
1 polymer ?
#
loop_
_entity_poly.entity_id
_entity_poly.type
_entity_poly.pdbx_seq_one_letter_code
_entity_poly.pdbx_strand_id
1 'polypeptide(L)'
;MFTQATPGTWFFPRRSSSRQFVSNRRWKACLRLTNDTRLGYEGNTDADLVLSDLTYRHLLGDNFAFIVGTEGVNAVNVFRGANRVESAGFGPLSALAQRNPIIAIGGGRAGVGFDWQISDRFSLQTVYSVRLPEDPDIGGIFGSEQGENTVGLQLSIAPTNTIDLALNYINSYSPLGRLRTGIGDDQVTVGTPINTNAFGGTLSWRVIPQVTIGAWGGYATSARQGDSGSVETTNWMVFLNFPDLGGAGNLGGIYVGQPPKITSSDLPTGENIPNLLAGGIGTPGGQPGTTTHVEVFYRYRLSENIAITPGFIVIFNPAHTPESDTIGIAALRTTFTF
;
A
#
# COMPACT_ATOMS: atom_id res chain seq x y z
N MET A 1 -11.80 -23.99 -7.70
CA MET A 1 -12.85 -24.96 -7.31
C MET A 1 -12.89 -24.98 -5.80
N PHE A 2 -13.98 -24.49 -5.19
CA PHE A 2 -14.62 -24.95 -3.94
C PHE A 2 -15.63 -23.87 -3.49
N THR A 3 -16.89 -24.26 -3.49
CA THR A 3 -18.08 -23.59 -2.96
C THR A 3 -18.29 -23.98 -1.50
N GLN A 4 -18.75 -23.06 -0.65
CA GLN A 4 -19.64 -23.45 0.46
C GLN A 4 -20.53 -22.29 0.91
N ALA A 5 -21.82 -22.58 1.07
CA ALA A 5 -22.87 -21.66 1.47
C ALA A 5 -23.42 -22.00 2.87
N THR A 6 -23.60 -20.95 3.69
CA THR A 6 -24.65 -20.69 4.74
C THR A 6 -24.78 -21.61 5.98
N PRO A 7 -25.48 -21.21 7.09
CA PRO A 7 -26.11 -19.92 7.46
C PRO A 7 -25.86 -19.40 8.92
N GLY A 8 -26.07 -18.10 9.13
CA GLY A 8 -26.80 -17.58 10.30
C GLY A 8 -26.02 -17.13 11.55
N THR A 9 -25.87 -15.82 11.72
CA THR A 9 -25.78 -15.19 13.05
C THR A 9 -26.37 -13.78 13.03
N TRP A 10 -27.11 -13.48 14.09
CA TRP A 10 -28.01 -12.34 14.24
C TRP A 10 -27.26 -11.03 14.46
N PHE A 11 -27.58 -10.02 13.65
CA PHE A 11 -27.13 -8.64 13.82
C PHE A 11 -28.26 -7.80 14.42
N PHE A 12 -28.02 -7.18 15.58
CA PHE A 12 -28.79 -6.01 16.04
C PHE A 12 -27.87 -4.79 16.03
N PRO A 13 -28.07 -3.87 15.08
CA PRO A 13 -27.85 -2.47 15.35
C PRO A 13 -29.16 -1.71 15.13
N ARG A 14 -29.52 -0.96 16.16
CA ARG A 14 -30.60 0.02 16.17
C ARG A 14 -30.38 0.99 15.00
N ARG A 15 -31.34 1.02 14.06
CA ARG A 15 -31.43 1.98 12.95
C ARG A 15 -31.31 3.42 13.46
N SER A 16 -30.36 4.16 12.90
CA SER A 16 -30.55 5.57 12.54
C SER A 16 -30.51 5.64 11.03
N SER A 17 -31.64 6.00 10.44
CA SER A 17 -31.87 6.02 9.00
C SER A 17 -31.27 7.26 8.34
N SER A 18 -30.43 7.08 7.33
CA SER A 18 -30.34 8.03 6.22
C SER A 18 -30.49 7.27 4.91
N ARG A 19 -31.63 7.50 4.25
CA ARG A 19 -31.98 6.95 2.94
C ARG A 19 -31.01 7.51 1.90
N GLN A 20 -30.23 6.66 1.25
CA GLN A 20 -29.57 7.02 0.00
C GLN A 20 -30.62 7.08 -1.12
N PHE A 21 -30.87 8.30 -1.60
CA PHE A 21 -31.55 8.51 -2.88
C PHE A 21 -30.52 8.43 -4.00
N VAL A 22 -30.81 7.59 -4.98
CA VAL A 22 -30.16 7.58 -6.29
C VAL A 22 -30.64 8.82 -7.06
N SER A 23 -29.74 9.76 -7.38
CA SER A 23 -29.86 10.56 -8.62
C SER A 23 -28.56 11.31 -9.01
N ASN A 24 -28.19 11.12 -10.28
CA ASN A 24 -27.48 12.03 -11.19
C ASN A 24 -26.04 12.51 -10.95
N ARG A 25 -25.19 12.08 -11.92
CA ARG A 25 -23.95 12.67 -12.45
C ARG A 25 -23.61 14.07 -11.94
N ARG A 26 -22.63 14.13 -11.05
CA ARG A 26 -21.55 15.14 -11.01
C ARG A 26 -20.44 14.55 -10.14
N TRP A 27 -19.31 14.20 -10.76
CA TRP A 27 -18.13 13.69 -10.09
C TRP A 27 -17.55 14.78 -9.18
N LYS A 28 -18.01 14.83 -7.92
CA LYS A 28 -17.22 15.42 -6.84
C LYS A 28 -16.23 14.35 -6.41
N ALA A 29 -14.95 14.58 -6.67
CA ALA A 29 -13.89 13.80 -6.06
C ALA A 29 -13.97 13.99 -4.53
N CYS A 30 -14.68 13.09 -3.86
CA CYS A 30 -14.63 12.99 -2.42
C CYS A 30 -13.31 12.31 -2.09
N LEU A 31 -12.30 13.11 -1.75
CA LEU A 31 -11.10 12.64 -1.07
C LEU A 31 -11.56 11.98 0.23
N ARG A 32 -11.27 10.69 0.38
CA ARG A 32 -11.85 9.87 1.43
C ARG A 32 -10.93 9.88 2.65
N LEU A 33 -11.50 10.14 3.83
CA LEU A 33 -10.88 9.87 5.13
C LEU A 33 -10.43 8.39 5.30
N THR A 34 -10.83 7.50 4.37
CA THR A 34 -10.62 6.05 4.46
C THR A 34 -9.16 5.63 4.29
N ASN A 35 -8.32 6.45 3.66
CA ASN A 35 -6.97 6.02 3.31
C ASN A 35 -6.01 5.98 4.51
N ASP A 36 -6.31 6.69 5.59
CA ASP A 36 -5.51 6.65 6.82
C ASP A 36 -5.91 5.50 7.74
N THR A 37 -7.18 5.08 7.68
CA THR A 37 -7.76 4.08 8.57
C THR A 37 -7.77 2.66 7.98
N ARG A 38 -7.28 2.50 6.75
CA ARG A 38 -7.46 1.28 5.96
C ARG A 38 -6.82 0.06 6.61
N LEU A 39 -7.60 -0.99 6.80
CA LEU A 39 -7.08 -2.28 7.26
C LEU A 39 -6.45 -3.06 6.10
N GLY A 40 -5.46 -3.88 6.44
CA GLY A 40 -4.67 -4.67 5.50
C GLY A 40 -5.45 -5.70 4.68
N TYR A 41 -6.64 -6.04 5.13
CA TYR A 41 -7.55 -7.05 4.58
C TYR A 41 -8.92 -6.43 4.27
N GLU A 42 -9.01 -5.09 4.23
CA GLU A 42 -10.22 -4.39 3.86
C GLU A 42 -10.41 -4.45 2.34
N GLY A 43 -11.55 -4.99 1.93
CA GLY A 43 -12.01 -5.04 0.56
C GLY A 43 -13.48 -5.41 0.56
N ASN A 44 -14.23 -4.82 -0.37
CA ASN A 44 -15.61 -5.21 -0.62
C ASN A 44 -15.68 -5.74 -2.05
N THR A 45 -16.01 -7.01 -2.21
CA THR A 45 -16.25 -7.62 -3.52
C THR A 45 -17.73 -7.59 -3.88
N ASP A 46 -18.60 -7.01 -3.06
CA ASP A 46 -20.06 -7.07 -3.20
C ASP A 46 -20.58 -8.52 -3.31
N ALA A 47 -19.88 -9.44 -2.65
CA ALA A 47 -20.06 -10.90 -2.73
C ALA A 47 -19.81 -11.52 -4.11
N ASP A 48 -19.13 -10.80 -5.01
CA ASP A 48 -18.71 -11.33 -6.30
C ASP A 48 -17.41 -12.15 -6.20
N LEU A 49 -17.29 -13.09 -7.13
CA LEU A 49 -16.05 -13.83 -7.36
C LEU A 49 -15.07 -12.94 -8.11
N VAL A 50 -13.92 -12.67 -7.48
CA VAL A 50 -12.84 -11.87 -8.06
C VAL A 50 -11.60 -12.73 -8.26
N LEU A 51 -10.99 -12.61 -9.44
CA LEU A 51 -9.69 -13.20 -9.72
C LEU A 51 -8.61 -12.33 -9.07
N SER A 52 -7.82 -12.89 -8.15
CA SER A 52 -6.74 -12.16 -7.47
C SER A 52 -5.39 -12.30 -8.17
N ASP A 53 -5.13 -13.46 -8.77
CA ASP A 53 -3.86 -13.82 -9.37
C ASP A 53 -4.07 -14.79 -10.53
N LEU A 54 -3.55 -14.44 -11.70
CA LEU A 54 -3.45 -15.30 -12.87
C LEU A 54 -2.08 -15.09 -13.51
N THR A 55 -1.11 -15.85 -13.00
CA THR A 55 0.31 -15.69 -13.34
C THR A 55 0.95 -17.02 -13.72
N TYR A 56 1.90 -16.96 -14.65
CA TYR A 56 2.85 -18.00 -14.95
C TYR A 56 4.21 -17.59 -14.40
N ARG A 57 4.84 -18.47 -13.63
CA ARG A 57 6.15 -18.26 -13.02
C ARG A 57 7.08 -19.38 -13.43
N HIS A 58 8.32 -19.06 -13.78
CA HIS A 58 9.29 -20.06 -14.16
C HIS A 58 10.70 -19.66 -13.72
N LEU A 59 11.43 -20.62 -13.17
CA LEU A 59 12.83 -20.49 -12.80
C LEU A 59 13.69 -21.00 -13.97
N LEU A 60 14.48 -20.11 -14.55
CA LEU A 60 15.48 -20.42 -15.56
C LEU A 60 16.84 -20.64 -14.88
N GLY A 61 17.36 -21.86 -15.00
CA GLY A 61 18.55 -22.28 -14.24
C GLY A 61 18.27 -22.27 -12.74
N ASP A 62 19.22 -21.76 -11.95
CA ASP A 62 19.15 -21.81 -10.49
C ASP A 62 18.95 -20.44 -9.82
N ASN A 63 18.97 -19.35 -10.60
CA ASN A 63 19.07 -18.00 -10.03
C ASN A 63 18.27 -16.91 -10.74
N PHE A 64 17.53 -17.21 -11.81
CA PHE A 64 16.73 -16.24 -12.53
C PHE A 64 15.29 -16.71 -12.67
N ALA A 65 14.35 -16.01 -12.04
CA ALA A 65 12.93 -16.28 -12.18
C ALA A 65 12.25 -15.18 -13.00
N PHE A 66 11.27 -15.56 -13.82
CA PHE A 66 10.36 -14.61 -14.44
C PHE A 66 8.91 -14.91 -14.07
N ILE A 67 8.10 -13.87 -14.11
CA ILE A 67 6.67 -13.90 -13.91
C ILE A 67 5.99 -13.12 -15.02
N VAL A 68 4.93 -13.68 -15.58
CA VAL A 68 4.04 -13.02 -16.53
C VAL A 68 2.61 -13.33 -16.15
N GLY A 69 1.71 -12.38 -16.28
CA GLY A 69 0.32 -12.61 -15.90
C GLY A 69 -0.60 -11.47 -16.27
N THR A 70 -1.89 -11.80 -16.32
CA THR A 70 -2.97 -10.84 -16.59
C THR A 70 -3.63 -10.33 -15.31
N GLU A 71 -3.28 -10.91 -14.16
CA GLU A 71 -3.72 -10.46 -12.83
C GLU A 71 -2.67 -10.88 -11.79
N GLY A 72 -2.43 -10.08 -10.75
CA GLY A 72 -1.46 -10.36 -9.69
C GLY A 72 0.01 -10.01 -10.00
N VAL A 73 0.31 -9.28 -11.08
CA VAL A 73 1.68 -8.83 -11.40
C VAL A 73 1.84 -7.33 -11.10
N ASN A 74 2.62 -7.03 -10.07
CA ASN A 74 2.98 -5.68 -9.64
C ASN A 74 4.21 -5.72 -8.70
N ALA A 75 4.76 -4.56 -8.34
CA ALA A 75 5.92 -4.47 -7.46
C ALA A 75 5.68 -5.14 -6.10
N VAL A 76 4.48 -5.02 -5.53
CA VAL A 76 4.07 -5.68 -4.29
C VAL A 76 4.23 -7.21 -4.32
N ASN A 77 3.98 -7.85 -5.47
CA ASN A 77 4.03 -9.30 -5.64
C ASN A 77 5.34 -9.82 -6.24
N VAL A 78 6.10 -8.97 -6.95
CA VAL A 78 7.36 -9.35 -7.61
C VAL A 78 8.58 -9.07 -6.75
N PHE A 79 8.55 -8.01 -5.94
CA PHE A 79 9.69 -7.63 -5.11
C PHE A 79 9.86 -8.53 -3.89
N ARG A 80 11.10 -8.83 -3.53
CA ARG A 80 11.43 -9.52 -2.28
C ARG A 80 11.28 -8.53 -1.11
N GLY A 81 10.30 -8.71 -0.24
CA GLY A 81 10.16 -7.85 0.95
C GLY A 81 11.35 -7.99 1.90
N ALA A 82 11.89 -6.87 2.39
CA ALA A 82 12.98 -6.89 3.38
C ALA A 82 12.48 -7.17 4.81
N ASN A 83 11.21 -6.84 5.11
CA ASN A 83 10.57 -7.25 6.35
C ASN A 83 9.84 -8.59 6.14
N ARG A 84 9.91 -9.48 7.14
CA ARG A 84 9.23 -10.79 7.09
C ARG A 84 7.78 -10.75 7.60
N VAL A 85 7.33 -9.57 8.03
CA VAL A 85 6.03 -9.34 8.70
C VAL A 85 5.16 -8.38 7.86
N GLU A 86 5.09 -8.57 6.55
CA GLU A 86 4.38 -7.66 5.62
C GLU A 86 3.02 -8.21 5.14
N SER A 87 2.52 -9.28 5.75
CA SER A 87 1.33 -10.01 5.29
C SER A 87 0.01 -9.46 5.87
N ALA A 88 -1.02 -9.36 5.04
CA ALA A 88 -2.38 -9.04 5.47
C ALA A 88 -3.03 -10.05 6.43
N GLY A 89 -2.63 -11.33 6.35
CA GLY A 89 -3.17 -12.40 7.20
C GLY A 89 -2.35 -12.65 8.46
N PHE A 90 -1.04 -12.36 8.42
CA PHE A 90 -0.09 -12.79 9.45
C PHE A 90 0.75 -11.66 10.06
N GLY A 91 0.75 -10.48 9.46
CA GLY A 91 1.49 -9.30 9.93
C GLY A 91 0.59 -8.27 10.62
N PRO A 92 0.89 -6.97 10.50
CA PRO A 92 0.08 -5.91 11.09
C PRO A 92 -1.36 -5.90 10.57
N LEU A 93 -2.22 -5.17 11.29
CA LEU A 93 -3.64 -5.00 11.02
C LEU A 93 -3.87 -3.91 9.97
N SER A 94 -3.13 -2.80 9.99
CA SER A 94 -3.29 -1.74 8.99
C SER A 94 -2.60 -2.06 7.68
N ALA A 95 -3.12 -1.49 6.58
CA ALA A 95 -2.46 -1.59 5.27
C ALA A 95 -1.16 -0.78 5.23
N LEU A 96 -1.09 0.37 5.92
CA LEU A 96 0.12 1.20 6.03
C LEU A 96 1.28 0.42 6.66
N ALA A 97 1.03 -0.29 7.77
CA ALA A 97 2.10 -0.94 8.52
C ALA A 97 2.72 -2.16 7.83
N GLN A 98 2.06 -2.72 6.81
CA GLN A 98 2.56 -3.90 6.12
C GLN A 98 3.87 -3.63 5.39
N ARG A 99 3.98 -2.52 4.67
CA ARG A 99 5.11 -2.26 3.76
C ARG A 99 5.14 -0.79 3.38
N ASN A 100 6.26 -0.37 2.79
CA ASN A 100 6.37 0.96 2.23
C ASN A 100 5.32 1.19 1.11
N PRO A 101 4.38 2.14 1.24
CA PRO A 101 3.34 2.36 0.24
C PRO A 101 3.83 2.68 -1.17
N ILE A 102 5.09 3.15 -1.35
CA ILE A 102 5.61 3.48 -2.68
C ILE A 102 5.62 2.28 -3.63
N ILE A 103 5.81 1.05 -3.14
CA ILE A 103 5.83 -0.14 -3.99
C ILE A 103 4.43 -0.55 -4.46
N ALA A 104 3.38 0.09 -3.94
CA ALA A 104 2.01 -0.05 -4.43
C ALA A 104 1.63 1.03 -5.45
N ILE A 105 2.54 1.97 -5.78
CA ILE A 105 2.26 3.04 -6.75
C ILE A 105 1.86 2.46 -8.11
N GLY A 106 0.86 3.09 -8.74
CA GLY A 106 0.18 2.64 -9.95
C GLY A 106 -0.78 1.48 -9.72
N GLY A 107 -0.45 0.59 -8.78
CA GLY A 107 -1.16 -0.63 -8.43
C GLY A 107 -1.51 -1.50 -9.64
N GLY A 108 -0.49 -1.83 -10.40
CA GLY A 108 -0.61 -2.76 -11.52
C GLY A 108 -1.32 -4.07 -11.15
N ARG A 109 -1.95 -4.66 -12.18
CA ARG A 109 -2.67 -5.93 -12.11
C ARG A 109 -2.05 -6.95 -13.06
N ALA A 110 -1.75 -6.55 -14.29
CA ALA A 110 -1.08 -7.40 -15.28
C ALA A 110 0.31 -6.89 -15.61
N GLY A 111 1.17 -7.77 -16.11
CA GLY A 111 2.46 -7.39 -16.65
C GLY A 111 3.49 -8.51 -16.61
N VAL A 112 4.75 -8.09 -16.56
CA VAL A 112 5.92 -8.98 -16.52
C VAL A 112 6.85 -8.55 -15.40
N GLY A 113 7.51 -9.51 -14.76
CA GLY A 113 8.52 -9.24 -13.76
C GLY A 113 9.65 -10.25 -13.81
N PHE A 114 10.79 -9.86 -13.25
CA PHE A 114 11.99 -10.68 -13.15
C PHE A 114 12.53 -10.59 -11.73
N ASP A 115 13.06 -11.70 -11.24
CA ASP A 115 13.82 -11.80 -9.99
C ASP A 115 15.14 -12.52 -10.27
N TRP A 116 16.23 -11.78 -10.21
CA TRP A 116 17.56 -12.28 -10.46
C TRP A 116 18.37 -12.30 -9.16
N GLN A 117 18.66 -13.50 -8.67
CA GLN A 117 19.58 -13.71 -7.56
C GLN A 117 21.03 -13.69 -8.08
N ILE A 118 21.61 -12.50 -8.09
CA ILE A 118 22.99 -12.28 -8.55
C ILE A 118 23.98 -13.06 -7.66
N SER A 119 23.71 -13.13 -6.36
CA SER A 119 24.41 -13.98 -5.40
C SER A 119 23.53 -14.24 -4.17
N ASP A 120 24.03 -15.01 -3.20
CA ASP A 120 23.31 -15.33 -1.96
C ASP A 120 22.92 -14.10 -1.12
N ARG A 121 23.54 -12.94 -1.37
CA ARG A 121 23.31 -11.70 -0.60
C ARG A 121 22.75 -10.55 -1.43
N PHE A 122 22.64 -10.72 -2.75
CA PHE A 122 22.24 -9.66 -3.66
C PHE A 122 21.22 -10.19 -4.66
N SER A 123 20.07 -9.52 -4.77
CA SER A 123 19.05 -9.85 -5.75
C SER A 123 18.47 -8.60 -6.36
N LEU A 124 18.25 -8.64 -7.66
CA LEU A 124 17.67 -7.56 -8.44
C LEU A 124 16.30 -8.00 -8.94
N GLN A 125 15.26 -7.26 -8.56
CA GLN A 125 13.91 -7.45 -9.04
C GLN A 125 13.49 -6.29 -9.92
N THR A 126 12.72 -6.59 -10.95
CA THR A 126 12.10 -5.57 -11.79
C THR A 126 10.71 -6.00 -12.22
N VAL A 127 9.83 -5.04 -12.46
CA VAL A 127 8.47 -5.30 -12.89
C VAL A 127 8.02 -4.20 -13.83
N TYR A 128 7.30 -4.58 -14.87
CA TYR A 128 6.44 -3.68 -15.63
C TYR A 128 5.01 -4.13 -15.40
N SER A 129 4.11 -3.20 -15.10
CA SER A 129 2.71 -3.53 -14.85
C SER A 129 1.76 -2.42 -15.30
N VAL A 130 0.53 -2.81 -15.63
CA VAL A 130 -0.58 -1.92 -16.01
C VAL A 130 -1.78 -2.15 -15.11
N ARG A 131 -2.59 -1.10 -14.89
CA ARG A 131 -3.77 -1.19 -14.00
C ARG A 131 -4.99 -1.84 -14.64
N LEU A 132 -5.30 -1.49 -15.89
CA LEU A 132 -6.53 -1.91 -16.57
C LEU A 132 -6.18 -2.69 -17.86
N PRO A 133 -5.59 -3.89 -17.72
CA PRO A 133 -5.20 -4.71 -18.87
C PRO A 133 -6.38 -5.15 -19.76
N GLU A 134 -7.59 -5.18 -19.21
CA GLU A 134 -8.81 -5.61 -19.87
C GLU A 134 -9.39 -4.59 -20.87
N ASP A 135 -8.93 -3.33 -20.81
CA ASP A 135 -9.48 -2.23 -21.59
C ASP A 135 -8.52 -1.83 -22.75
N PRO A 136 -8.85 -2.21 -24.00
CA PRO A 136 -8.01 -1.87 -25.15
C PRO A 136 -8.02 -0.39 -25.49
N ASP A 137 -9.06 0.37 -25.12
CA ASP A 137 -9.19 1.79 -25.47
C ASP A 137 -8.15 2.65 -24.73
N ILE A 138 -7.66 2.16 -23.59
CA ILE A 138 -6.59 2.78 -22.80
C ILE A 138 -5.26 1.99 -22.86
N GLY A 139 -5.08 1.17 -23.89
CA GLY A 139 -3.80 0.53 -24.22
C GLY A 139 -3.58 -0.89 -23.70
N GLY A 140 -4.54 -1.45 -22.94
CA GLY A 140 -4.47 -2.81 -22.41
C GLY A 140 -3.13 -3.13 -21.75
N ILE A 141 -2.54 -4.28 -22.11
CA ILE A 141 -1.27 -4.77 -21.53
C ILE A 141 -0.01 -4.02 -22.00
N PHE A 142 -0.09 -3.23 -23.07
CA PHE A 142 1.05 -2.47 -23.61
C PHE A 142 1.13 -1.05 -23.02
N GLY A 143 0.09 -0.61 -22.32
CA GLY A 143 -0.04 0.74 -21.78
C GLY A 143 -0.37 1.78 -22.84
N SER A 144 -0.79 2.96 -22.40
CA SER A 144 -0.98 4.14 -23.24
C SER A 144 -0.93 5.41 -22.40
N GLU A 145 -0.95 6.58 -23.04
CA GLU A 145 -1.14 7.87 -22.37
C GLU A 145 -2.54 8.03 -21.73
N GLN A 146 -3.46 7.10 -21.97
CA GLN A 146 -4.78 7.08 -21.32
C GLN A 146 -4.88 5.99 -20.23
N GLY A 147 -3.87 5.13 -20.11
CA GLY A 147 -3.80 4.05 -19.12
C GLY A 147 -2.76 4.33 -18.03
N GLU A 148 -2.86 3.62 -16.91
CA GLU A 148 -1.83 3.66 -15.86
C GLU A 148 -0.83 2.53 -16.10
N ASN A 149 0.45 2.90 -16.27
CA ASN A 149 1.57 1.97 -16.42
C ASN A 149 2.70 2.30 -15.44
N THR A 150 3.36 1.26 -14.96
CA THR A 150 4.35 1.34 -13.89
C THR A 150 5.53 0.45 -14.19
N VAL A 151 6.74 1.00 -14.05
CA VAL A 151 7.99 0.25 -14.02
C VAL A 151 8.56 0.32 -12.61
N GLY A 152 8.96 -0.80 -12.07
CA GLY A 152 9.60 -0.90 -10.77
C GLY A 152 10.96 -1.59 -10.85
N LEU A 153 11.85 -1.19 -9.95
CA LEU A 153 13.13 -1.80 -9.68
C LEU A 153 13.31 -1.95 -8.16
N GLN A 154 13.79 -3.11 -7.72
CA GLN A 154 14.24 -3.31 -6.35
C GLN A 154 15.61 -3.98 -6.32
N LEU A 155 16.49 -3.43 -5.48
CA LEU A 155 17.73 -4.10 -5.08
C LEU A 155 17.57 -4.60 -3.63
N SER A 156 17.55 -5.92 -3.47
CA SER A 156 17.54 -6.58 -2.17
C SER A 156 18.97 -6.95 -1.78
N ILE A 157 19.38 -6.61 -0.56
CA ILE A 157 20.73 -6.82 -0.03
C ILE A 157 20.62 -7.44 1.36
N ALA A 158 21.37 -8.51 1.62
CA ALA A 158 21.51 -9.10 2.95
C ALA A 158 22.98 -9.01 3.40
N PRO A 159 23.43 -7.86 3.94
CA PRO A 159 24.84 -7.67 4.30
C PRO A 159 25.34 -8.67 5.35
N THR A 160 24.44 -9.15 6.20
CA THR A 160 24.68 -10.19 7.21
C THR A 160 23.49 -11.13 7.28
N ASN A 161 23.57 -12.21 8.07
CA ASN A 161 22.44 -13.11 8.30
C ASN A 161 21.32 -12.48 9.16
N THR A 162 21.54 -11.27 9.70
CA THR A 162 20.64 -10.58 10.62
C THR A 162 20.13 -9.26 10.07
N ILE A 163 20.67 -8.75 8.97
CA ILE A 163 20.30 -7.48 8.36
C ILE A 163 19.84 -7.73 6.94
N ASP A 164 18.61 -7.31 6.65
CA ASP A 164 17.99 -7.32 5.33
C ASP A 164 17.69 -5.86 4.92
N LEU A 165 18.05 -5.50 3.69
CA LEU A 165 17.83 -4.18 3.09
C LEU A 165 17.11 -4.33 1.75
N ALA A 166 16.19 -3.42 1.45
CA ALA A 166 15.61 -3.26 0.12
C ALA A 166 15.66 -1.80 -0.30
N LEU A 167 16.18 -1.52 -1.50
CA LEU A 167 16.13 -0.21 -2.14
C LEU A 167 15.19 -0.31 -3.33
N ASN A 168 14.23 0.61 -3.41
CA ASN A 168 13.16 0.59 -4.39
C ASN A 168 13.18 1.86 -5.24
N TYR A 169 12.90 1.70 -6.52
CA TYR A 169 12.58 2.78 -7.44
C TYR A 169 11.32 2.40 -8.24
N ILE A 170 10.35 3.29 -8.29
CA ILE A 170 9.13 3.14 -9.08
C ILE A 170 8.99 4.35 -9.99
N ASN A 171 8.80 4.11 -11.28
CA ASN A 171 8.31 5.10 -12.23
C ASN A 171 6.87 4.74 -12.61
N SER A 172 5.94 5.66 -12.48
CA SER A 172 4.54 5.41 -12.79
C SER A 172 3.91 6.59 -13.51
N TYR A 173 3.22 6.30 -14.58
CA TYR A 173 2.36 7.24 -15.26
C TYR A 173 0.92 7.11 -14.76
N SER A 174 0.26 8.24 -14.51
CA SER A 174 -1.14 8.28 -14.14
C SER A 174 -1.86 9.42 -14.87
N PRO A 175 -2.85 9.13 -15.74
CA PRO A 175 -3.62 10.16 -16.45
C PRO A 175 -4.55 10.97 -15.53
N LEU A 176 -4.85 10.45 -14.33
CA LEU A 176 -5.81 11.06 -13.39
C LEU A 176 -5.18 11.68 -12.15
N GLY A 177 -3.85 11.83 -12.11
CA GLY A 177 -3.18 12.46 -10.97
C GLY A 177 -3.17 11.64 -9.68
N ARG A 178 -3.15 10.30 -9.74
CA ARG A 178 -3.20 9.41 -8.58
C ARG A 178 -1.95 8.55 -8.45
N LEU A 179 -1.49 8.40 -7.21
CA LEU A 179 -0.42 7.49 -6.83
C LEU A 179 -0.91 6.04 -6.75
N ARG A 180 -2.20 5.82 -6.45
CA ARG A 180 -2.83 4.49 -6.40
C ARG A 180 -2.32 3.55 -5.29
N THR A 181 -1.65 4.09 -4.28
CA THR A 181 -1.24 3.37 -3.06
C THR A 181 -2.43 2.99 -2.20
N GLY A 182 -3.51 3.78 -2.24
CA GLY A 182 -4.68 3.64 -1.39
C GLY A 182 -4.38 3.84 0.10
N ILE A 183 -3.36 4.64 0.41
CA ILE A 183 -2.89 4.99 1.75
C ILE A 183 -2.47 6.46 1.78
N GLY A 184 -2.89 7.22 2.79
CA GLY A 184 -2.63 8.66 2.90
C GLY A 184 -3.09 9.46 1.68
N ASP A 185 -2.29 10.46 1.32
CA ASP A 185 -2.42 11.27 0.10
C ASP A 185 -2.19 10.41 -1.15
N ASP A 186 -3.27 9.77 -1.62
CA ASP A 186 -3.29 8.94 -2.82
C ASP A 186 -3.52 9.74 -4.10
N GLN A 187 -4.16 10.90 -4.01
CA GLN A 187 -4.44 11.78 -5.13
C GLN A 187 -3.64 13.08 -4.95
N VAL A 188 -2.80 13.40 -5.95
CA VAL A 188 -1.84 14.50 -5.87
C VAL A 188 -2.22 15.70 -6.75
N THR A 189 -3.11 15.51 -7.73
CA THR A 189 -3.69 16.60 -8.54
C THR A 189 -5.14 16.29 -8.94
N VAL A 190 -5.82 17.24 -9.59
CA VAL A 190 -7.23 17.16 -10.01
C VAL A 190 -7.32 16.81 -11.50
N GLY A 191 -7.26 15.52 -11.82
CA GLY A 191 -7.54 15.04 -13.18
C GLY A 191 -6.50 15.42 -14.23
N THR A 192 -5.29 15.81 -13.80
CA THR A 192 -4.16 16.12 -14.67
C THR A 192 -3.21 14.92 -14.76
N PRO A 193 -2.70 14.58 -15.96
CA PRO A 193 -1.68 13.56 -16.13
C PRO A 193 -0.37 13.89 -15.41
N ILE A 194 0.17 12.89 -14.70
CA ILE A 194 1.44 13.00 -13.98
C ILE A 194 2.36 11.82 -14.29
N ASN A 195 3.66 12.08 -14.22
CA ASN A 195 4.68 11.05 -14.14
C ASN A 195 5.34 11.10 -12.76
N THR A 196 5.21 10.01 -12.00
CA THR A 196 5.72 9.87 -10.65
C THR A 196 7.02 9.08 -10.65
N ASN A 197 8.06 9.65 -10.05
CA ASN A 197 9.27 8.94 -9.69
C ASN A 197 9.31 8.79 -8.17
N ALA A 198 9.30 7.56 -7.67
CA ALA A 198 9.35 7.27 -6.25
C ALA A 198 10.58 6.45 -5.90
N PHE A 199 11.23 6.84 -4.82
CA PHE A 199 12.42 6.21 -4.26
C PHE A 199 12.11 5.80 -2.83
N GLY A 200 12.61 4.65 -2.40
CA GLY A 200 12.53 4.33 -0.99
C GLY A 200 13.41 3.19 -0.56
N GLY A 201 13.41 2.98 0.74
CA GLY A 201 14.24 2.00 1.41
C GLY A 201 13.44 1.24 2.46
N THR A 202 13.89 0.04 2.76
CA THR A 202 13.46 -0.74 3.92
C THR A 202 14.68 -1.40 4.54
N LEU A 203 14.76 -1.31 5.87
CA LEU A 203 15.76 -1.95 6.72
C LEU A 203 15.02 -2.86 7.69
N SER A 204 15.47 -4.11 7.80
CA SER A 204 15.09 -5.02 8.86
C SER A 204 16.34 -5.55 9.54
N TRP A 205 16.44 -5.40 10.85
CA TRP A 205 17.56 -5.84 11.66
C TRP A 205 17.09 -6.71 12.81
N ARG A 206 17.42 -7.99 12.74
CA ARG A 206 17.26 -8.95 13.83
C ARG A 206 18.37 -8.74 14.85
N VAL A 207 18.10 -7.89 15.85
CA VAL A 207 19.06 -7.54 16.91
C VAL A 207 19.39 -8.76 17.76
N ILE A 208 18.36 -9.50 18.14
CA ILE A 208 18.43 -10.82 18.78
C ILE A 208 17.30 -11.70 18.20
N PRO A 209 17.33 -13.04 18.37
CA PRO A 209 16.31 -13.91 17.76
C PRO A 209 14.85 -13.51 18.04
N GLN A 210 14.59 -12.91 19.21
CA GLN A 210 13.27 -12.51 19.69
C GLN A 210 12.92 -11.04 19.40
N VAL A 211 13.83 -10.23 18.83
CA VAL A 211 13.61 -8.80 18.60
C VAL A 211 14.14 -8.40 17.24
N THR A 212 13.24 -7.91 16.40
CA THR A 212 13.57 -7.29 15.11
C THR A 212 13.18 -5.82 15.15
N ILE A 213 14.12 -4.95 14.82
CA ILE A 213 13.90 -3.52 14.62
C ILE A 213 13.92 -3.28 13.12
N GLY A 214 13.01 -2.45 12.61
CA GLY A 214 13.08 -2.05 11.22
C GLY A 214 12.47 -0.70 10.96
N ALA A 215 12.73 -0.22 9.75
CA ALA A 215 12.19 1.03 9.26
C ALA A 215 12.02 0.97 7.75
N TRP A 216 11.08 1.72 7.24
CA TRP A 216 10.99 2.02 5.82
C TRP A 216 10.68 3.49 5.60
N GLY A 217 11.03 3.99 4.43
CA GLY A 217 10.81 5.38 4.04
C GLY A 217 10.72 5.54 2.54
N GLY A 218 9.89 6.48 2.10
CA GLY A 218 9.65 6.77 0.69
C GLY A 218 9.61 8.27 0.44
N TYR A 219 10.12 8.66 -0.72
CA TYR A 219 9.99 9.98 -1.31
C TYR A 219 9.53 9.82 -2.75
N ALA A 220 8.52 10.58 -3.17
CA ALA A 220 8.02 10.58 -4.53
C ALA A 220 7.92 12.01 -5.05
N THR A 221 8.30 12.20 -6.31
CA THR A 221 8.05 13.43 -7.07
C THR A 221 7.13 13.11 -8.23
N SER A 222 6.01 13.83 -8.34
CA SER A 222 5.00 13.66 -9.38
C SER A 222 4.94 14.93 -10.22
N ALA A 223 5.53 14.88 -11.41
CA ALA A 223 5.58 16.03 -12.32
C ALA A 223 4.44 15.97 -13.34
N ARG A 224 3.89 17.14 -13.70
CA ARG A 224 2.91 17.24 -14.79
C ARG A 224 3.54 16.80 -16.11
N GLN A 225 2.79 16.04 -16.91
CA GLN A 225 3.27 15.64 -18.22
C GLN A 225 3.17 16.83 -19.20
N GLY A 226 4.29 17.20 -19.82
CA GLY A 226 4.33 18.23 -20.86
C GLY A 226 4.22 19.67 -20.38
N ASP A 227 4.11 19.89 -19.07
CA ASP A 227 3.91 21.21 -18.44
C ASP A 227 4.77 21.38 -17.18
N SER A 228 4.85 22.62 -16.67
CA SER A 228 5.49 22.93 -15.39
C SER A 228 4.60 22.59 -14.18
N GLY A 229 5.24 22.16 -13.10
CA GLY A 229 4.62 21.88 -11.82
C GLY A 229 4.84 20.43 -11.38
N SER A 230 5.04 20.25 -10.08
CA SER A 230 5.38 19.01 -9.43
C SER A 230 4.76 18.92 -8.03
N VAL A 231 4.59 17.69 -7.56
CA VAL A 231 4.14 17.39 -6.20
C VAL A 231 5.14 16.46 -5.55
N GLU A 232 5.61 16.84 -4.38
CA GLU A 232 6.49 16.02 -3.56
C GLU A 232 5.69 15.33 -2.47
N THR A 233 5.91 14.03 -2.29
CA THR A 233 5.24 13.21 -1.28
C THR A 233 6.26 12.44 -0.46
N THR A 234 6.07 12.36 0.85
CA THR A 234 6.93 11.59 1.76
C THR A 234 6.12 10.66 2.64
N ASN A 235 6.71 9.52 3.00
CA ASN A 235 6.15 8.57 3.95
C ASN A 235 7.29 7.85 4.69
N TRP A 236 7.01 7.39 5.91
CA TRP A 236 7.99 6.62 6.67
C TRP A 236 7.32 5.79 7.77
N MET A 237 8.04 4.80 8.26
CA MET A 237 7.65 4.05 9.45
C MET A 237 8.86 3.44 10.13
N VAL A 238 8.77 3.33 11.45
CA VAL A 238 9.67 2.52 12.28
C VAL A 238 8.83 1.47 12.99
N PHE A 239 9.41 0.29 13.21
CA PHE A 239 8.70 -0.81 13.83
C PHE A 239 9.60 -1.70 14.67
N LEU A 240 8.96 -2.33 15.65
CA LEU A 240 9.49 -3.38 16.50
C LEU A 240 8.63 -4.62 16.33
N ASN A 241 9.27 -5.74 16.06
CA ASN A 241 8.63 -7.04 16.01
C ASN A 241 9.24 -7.97 17.06
N PHE A 242 8.38 -8.72 17.72
CA PHE A 242 8.71 -9.67 18.77
C PHE A 242 8.22 -11.07 18.37
N PRO A 243 8.99 -11.81 17.54
CA PRO A 243 8.68 -13.20 17.22
C PRO A 243 8.67 -14.07 18.48
N ASP A 244 7.76 -15.03 18.54
CA ASP A 244 7.61 -15.99 19.62
C ASP A 244 7.37 -15.37 21.01
N LEU A 245 6.88 -14.12 21.05
CA LEU A 245 6.56 -13.43 22.29
C LEU A 245 5.47 -14.19 23.05
N GLY A 246 5.81 -14.69 24.25
CA GLY A 246 4.87 -15.44 25.08
C GLY A 246 4.47 -16.81 24.54
N GLY A 247 5.17 -17.35 23.54
CA GLY A 247 4.95 -18.70 23.02
C GLY A 247 5.34 -18.86 21.55
N ALA A 248 5.72 -20.08 21.17
CA ALA A 248 6.14 -20.40 19.81
C ALA A 248 5.04 -20.11 18.78
N GLY A 249 5.39 -19.38 17.71
CA GLY A 249 4.50 -18.96 16.64
C GLY A 249 3.71 -17.67 16.92
N ASN A 250 3.74 -17.16 18.15
CA ASN A 250 3.15 -15.86 18.47
C ASN A 250 3.97 -14.72 17.88
N LEU A 251 3.36 -13.54 17.75
CA LEU A 251 4.05 -12.36 17.24
C LEU A 251 3.45 -11.09 17.86
N GLY A 252 4.27 -10.32 18.55
CA GLY A 252 3.94 -8.94 18.92
C GLY A 252 4.52 -7.93 17.94
N GLY A 253 3.84 -6.82 17.71
CA GLY A 253 4.33 -5.74 16.86
C GLY A 253 3.94 -4.35 17.37
N ILE A 254 4.87 -3.39 17.26
CA ILE A 254 4.66 -1.97 17.54
C ILE A 254 5.17 -1.17 16.35
N TYR A 255 4.32 -0.34 15.77
CA TYR A 255 4.56 0.37 14.52
C TYR A 255 4.21 1.84 14.69
N VAL A 256 5.10 2.73 14.26
CA VAL A 256 4.87 4.18 14.28
C VAL A 256 5.33 4.77 12.96
N GLY A 257 4.48 5.52 12.29
CA GLY A 257 4.82 6.08 10.99
C GLY A 257 3.92 7.19 10.51
N GLN A 258 4.22 7.67 9.32
CA GLN A 258 3.48 8.68 8.59
C GLN A 258 3.06 8.09 7.23
N PRO A 259 1.76 8.09 6.89
CA PRO A 259 1.32 7.75 5.55
C PRO A 259 1.85 8.77 4.52
N PRO A 260 1.71 8.50 3.21
CA PRO A 260 2.04 9.45 2.16
C PRO A 260 1.44 10.84 2.43
N LYS A 261 2.32 11.83 2.57
CA LYS A 261 2.01 13.24 2.80
C LYS A 261 2.53 14.08 1.67
N ILE A 262 1.70 14.92 1.06
CA ILE A 262 2.15 15.98 0.15
C ILE A 262 2.92 17.03 0.97
N THR A 263 4.24 17.11 0.76
CA THR A 263 5.12 18.05 1.48
C THR A 263 5.30 19.37 0.75
N SER A 264 5.25 19.32 -0.58
CA SER A 264 5.35 20.49 -1.45
C SER A 264 4.52 20.24 -2.70
N SER A 265 3.90 21.29 -3.22
CA SER A 265 3.16 21.26 -4.49
C SER A 265 3.26 22.64 -5.11
N ASP A 266 3.81 22.72 -6.32
CA ASP A 266 3.94 23.96 -7.10
C ASP A 266 3.13 23.92 -8.40
N LEU A 267 2.08 23.10 -8.40
CA LEU A 267 1.11 23.04 -9.50
C LEU A 267 0.40 24.39 -9.70
N PRO A 268 -0.15 24.66 -10.90
CA PRO A 268 -0.96 25.85 -11.10
C PRO A 268 -2.12 25.96 -10.11
N THR A 269 -2.54 27.19 -9.84
CA THR A 269 -3.69 27.45 -8.97
C THR A 269 -4.93 26.73 -9.50
N GLY A 270 -5.57 25.95 -8.63
CA GLY A 270 -6.72 25.11 -8.96
C GLY A 270 -6.42 23.61 -8.99
N GLU A 271 -5.15 23.22 -8.93
CA GLU A 271 -4.73 21.80 -8.98
C GLU A 271 -4.13 21.30 -7.65
N ASN A 272 -3.74 22.19 -6.73
CA ASN A 272 -3.08 21.81 -5.48
C ASN A 272 -4.08 21.25 -4.45
N ILE A 273 -4.05 19.93 -4.27
CA ILE A 273 -4.97 19.18 -3.40
C ILE A 273 -5.01 19.70 -1.95
N PRO A 274 -3.89 19.96 -1.26
CA PRO A 274 -3.94 20.41 0.14
C PRO A 274 -4.75 21.70 0.34
N ASN A 275 -4.54 22.70 -0.52
CA ASN A 275 -5.26 23.97 -0.41
C ASN A 275 -6.74 23.85 -0.82
N LEU A 276 -7.05 23.03 -1.83
CA LEU A 276 -8.44 22.75 -2.22
C LEU A 276 -9.22 22.10 -1.07
N LEU A 277 -8.61 21.16 -0.37
CA LEU A 277 -9.20 20.48 0.79
C LEU A 277 -9.45 21.43 1.96
N ALA A 278 -8.56 22.41 2.15
CA ALA A 278 -8.72 23.47 3.14
C ALA A 278 -9.77 24.54 2.74
N GLY A 279 -10.48 24.36 1.62
CA GLY A 279 -11.49 25.30 1.13
C GLY A 279 -10.93 26.50 0.35
N GLY A 280 -9.64 26.48 0.02
CA GLY A 280 -9.00 27.47 -0.83
C GLY A 280 -9.23 27.22 -2.32
N ILE A 281 -8.59 28.04 -3.15
CA ILE A 281 -8.69 27.98 -4.62
C ILE A 281 -7.62 27.06 -5.25
N GLY A 282 -6.90 26.28 -4.45
CA GLY A 282 -5.85 25.38 -4.90
C GLY A 282 -4.52 26.07 -5.14
N THR A 283 -4.10 26.98 -4.27
CA THR A 283 -2.77 27.62 -4.33
C THR A 283 -1.64 26.65 -3.99
N PRO A 284 -0.41 26.87 -4.52
CA PRO A 284 0.78 26.10 -4.18
C PRO A 284 1.00 25.94 -2.66
N GLY A 285 1.48 24.77 -2.25
CA GLY A 285 1.78 24.44 -0.86
C GLY A 285 1.65 22.95 -0.52
N GLY A 286 2.18 22.58 0.63
CA GLY A 286 2.06 21.24 1.19
C GLY A 286 0.87 21.09 2.14
N GLN A 287 0.70 19.89 2.68
CA GLN A 287 -0.26 19.62 3.74
C GLN A 287 0.05 20.44 5.00
N PRO A 288 -0.97 21.06 5.62
CA PRO A 288 -0.79 21.96 6.76
C PRO A 288 -0.40 21.23 8.05
N GLY A 289 -0.69 19.94 8.17
CA GLY A 289 -0.40 19.11 9.33
C GLY A 289 0.33 17.82 8.96
N THR A 290 0.44 16.92 9.93
CA THR A 290 1.12 15.63 9.75
C THR A 290 0.37 14.55 10.49
N THR A 291 -0.15 13.57 9.75
CA THR A 291 -0.74 12.36 10.31
C THR A 291 0.33 11.47 10.93
N THR A 292 0.11 11.07 12.17
CA THR A 292 0.94 10.07 12.86
C THR A 292 0.09 8.84 13.12
N HIS A 293 0.52 7.72 12.55
CA HIS A 293 -0.05 6.40 12.75
C HIS A 293 0.71 5.66 13.84
N VAL A 294 0.01 5.16 14.85
CA VAL A 294 0.55 4.27 15.88
C VAL A 294 -0.27 3.00 15.90
N GLU A 295 0.38 1.84 15.83
CA GLU A 295 -0.27 0.55 15.86
C GLU A 295 0.45 -0.41 16.80
N VAL A 296 -0.34 -1.13 17.59
CA VAL A 296 0.13 -2.23 18.44
C VAL A 296 -0.77 -3.43 18.21
N PHE A 297 -0.18 -4.58 17.94
CA PHE A 297 -0.92 -5.83 17.77
C PHE A 297 -0.21 -7.01 18.43
N TYR A 298 -0.98 -8.04 18.74
CA TYR A 298 -0.46 -9.32 19.22
C TYR A 298 -1.18 -10.47 18.55
N ARG A 299 -0.46 -11.22 17.71
CA ARG A 299 -0.96 -12.44 17.07
C ARG A 299 -0.71 -13.62 17.99
N TYR A 300 -1.78 -14.15 18.55
CA TYR A 300 -1.80 -15.38 19.32
C TYR A 300 -2.11 -16.57 18.40
N ARG A 301 -1.18 -17.52 18.30
CA ARG A 301 -1.36 -18.76 17.54
C ARG A 301 -2.14 -19.74 18.42
N LEU A 302 -3.44 -19.85 18.17
CA LEU A 302 -4.33 -20.75 18.90
C LEU A 302 -4.08 -22.22 18.52
N SER A 303 -3.84 -22.49 17.24
CA SER A 303 -3.46 -23.80 16.70
C SER A 303 -2.58 -23.63 15.46
N GLU A 304 -2.23 -24.74 14.79
CA GLU A 304 -1.46 -24.65 13.55
C GLU A 304 -2.17 -23.91 12.43
N ASN A 305 -3.51 -23.96 12.44
CA ASN A 305 -4.38 -23.45 11.39
C ASN A 305 -5.16 -22.20 11.79
N ILE A 306 -5.13 -21.81 13.07
CA ILE A 306 -5.94 -20.70 13.60
C ILE A 306 -5.07 -19.74 14.40
N ALA A 307 -5.14 -18.46 14.03
CA ALA A 307 -4.52 -17.38 14.79
C ALA A 307 -5.54 -16.26 15.07
N ILE A 308 -5.45 -15.67 16.26
CA ILE A 308 -6.27 -14.54 16.68
C ILE A 308 -5.32 -13.35 16.92
N THR A 309 -5.61 -12.21 16.30
CA THR A 309 -4.79 -10.99 16.37
C THR A 309 -5.64 -9.82 16.87
N PRO A 310 -5.74 -9.60 18.20
CA PRO A 310 -6.15 -8.30 18.73
C PRO A 310 -5.12 -7.22 18.41
N GLY A 311 -5.58 -5.98 18.27
CA GLY A 311 -4.72 -4.82 18.24
C GLY A 311 -5.47 -3.50 18.28
N PHE A 312 -4.70 -2.44 18.47
CA PHE A 312 -5.17 -1.07 18.56
C PHE A 312 -4.37 -0.20 17.58
N ILE A 313 -5.08 0.67 16.87
CA ILE A 313 -4.50 1.67 15.98
C ILE A 313 -4.98 3.04 16.48
N VAL A 314 -4.06 3.98 16.58
CA VAL A 314 -4.34 5.38 16.93
C VAL A 314 -3.75 6.28 15.85
N ILE A 315 -4.58 7.16 15.31
CA ILE A 315 -4.23 8.06 14.21
C ILE A 315 -4.43 9.49 14.70
N PHE A 316 -3.32 10.20 14.84
CA PHE A 316 -3.31 11.62 15.20
C PHE A 316 -3.31 12.46 13.93
N ASN A 317 -4.03 13.59 13.95
CA ASN A 317 -4.13 14.51 12.81
C ASN A 317 -4.44 13.80 11.47
N PRO A 318 -5.50 12.97 11.38
CA PRO A 318 -5.90 12.32 10.12
C PRO A 318 -6.00 13.30 8.94
N ALA A 319 -5.79 12.80 7.74
CA ALA A 319 -5.74 13.54 6.47
C ALA A 319 -4.75 14.72 6.50
N HIS A 320 -3.65 14.56 7.24
CA HIS A 320 -2.65 15.59 7.50
C HIS A 320 -3.24 16.94 7.95
N THR A 321 -4.36 16.91 8.67
CA THR A 321 -5.08 18.12 9.10
C THR A 321 -4.72 18.44 10.55
N PRO A 322 -4.14 19.62 10.85
CA PRO A 322 -3.85 20.02 12.23
C PRO A 322 -5.12 20.04 13.09
N GLU A 323 -4.99 19.64 14.36
CA GLU A 323 -6.05 19.73 15.38
C GLU A 323 -7.32 18.92 15.07
N SER A 324 -7.31 18.08 14.02
CA SER A 324 -8.41 17.16 13.77
C SER A 324 -8.47 16.08 14.85
N ASP A 325 -9.69 15.66 15.19
CA ASP A 325 -9.92 14.64 16.22
C ASP A 325 -9.12 13.35 15.95
N THR A 326 -8.51 12.83 17.02
CA THR A 326 -7.75 11.57 16.97
C THR A 326 -8.70 10.41 16.75
N ILE A 327 -8.35 9.51 15.83
CA ILE A 327 -9.12 8.30 15.54
C ILE A 327 -8.47 7.13 16.30
N GLY A 328 -9.26 6.44 17.12
CA GLY A 328 -8.89 5.18 17.75
C GLY A 328 -9.65 4.02 17.12
N ILE A 329 -8.95 2.96 16.73
CA ILE A 329 -9.51 1.74 16.15
C ILE A 329 -9.08 0.56 17.01
N ALA A 330 -10.06 -0.19 17.52
CA ALA A 330 -9.82 -1.50 18.10
C ALA A 330 -10.21 -2.57 17.07
N ALA A 331 -9.30 -3.49 16.77
CA ALA A 331 -9.53 -4.52 15.76
C ALA A 331 -9.18 -5.91 16.30
N LEU A 332 -9.93 -6.90 15.83
CA LEU A 332 -9.72 -8.32 16.12
C LEU A 332 -9.75 -9.09 14.79
N ARG A 333 -8.58 -9.52 14.32
CA ARG A 333 -8.47 -10.38 13.12
C ARG A 333 -8.38 -11.84 13.54
N THR A 334 -9.16 -12.70 12.89
CA THR A 334 -8.98 -14.15 12.98
C THR A 334 -8.52 -14.68 11.63
N THR A 335 -7.44 -15.44 11.63
CA THR A 335 -6.85 -16.01 10.42
C THR A 335 -7.01 -17.53 10.46
N PHE A 336 -7.58 -18.09 9.39
CA PHE A 336 -7.74 -19.52 9.18
C PHE A 336 -6.85 -19.95 8.00
N THR A 337 -6.07 -21.02 8.17
CA THR A 337 -5.23 -21.62 7.14
C THR A 337 -5.69 -23.06 6.92
N PHE A 338 -5.98 -23.43 5.68
CA PHE A 338 -6.47 -24.76 5.29
C PHE A 338 -5.58 -25.39 4.22
#